data_AF-A0ABD4UDB1-F1
#
_entry.id   AF-A0ABD4UDB1-F1
#
_cell.length_a   1.000
_cell.length_b   1.000
_cell.length_c   1.000
_cell.angle_alpha   90.00
_cell.angle_beta   90.00
_cell.angle_gamma   90.00
#
_symmetry.space_group_name_H-M   'P 1'
#
loop_
_entity.id
_entity.type
_entity.pdbx_description
1 polymer ?
#
loop_
_entity_poly.entity_id
_entity_poly.type
_entity_poly.pdbx_seq_one_letter_code
_entity_poly.pdbx_strand_id
1 'polypeptide(L)'
;MDRAKLTADEQTIYDRHVQNNDDPLTIKYRSRGDVKYFLECYGIEEYTIYRDLKVDVDASVNLNEVFPRSLTKLPIQFDVVNGHFDVSKNGLTTLEGCPRIVKGNFDASSNYLRSLKHFPQEISSSVNLCFNKVLASLDGIPPGTIIHGNFSCAYSDLTSLKGSPQFIKGDFFCNNNHLETLEGGPERVDGSFDCSYNNIVNLIGAPKEVGENFDCSNTYSRKATPGLASLEGSPERIKGNFNCFASHLTTLVGGPKHVNGNFVCVSNLLDNLHGAPKYVGGNMDCSANKLQTLNGFKYVEHKFSIEKNPDLSLVEIAQFKHQTNTELGRCDYKHDEIQKAVETIALHEAMNKAVKQKDDLPMARAISNTQMSATQTGKRKI
;
A
#
# COMPACT_ATOMS: atom_id res chain seq x y z
N MET A 1 -11.41 -13.12 -43.86
CA MET A 1 -10.47 -14.23 -43.60
C MET A 1 -11.28 -15.38 -43.03
N ASP A 2 -11.08 -16.58 -43.56
CA ASP A 2 -12.05 -17.68 -43.48
C ASP A 2 -12.19 -18.23 -42.05
N ARG A 3 -13.40 -18.09 -41.48
CA ARG A 3 -13.80 -18.61 -40.17
C ARG A 3 -13.61 -20.13 -40.18
N ALA A 4 -12.64 -20.64 -39.42
CA ALA A 4 -12.48 -22.04 -39.04
C ALA A 4 -12.93 -23.11 -40.07
N LYS A 5 -12.61 -22.96 -41.36
CA LYS A 5 -12.95 -24.01 -42.35
C LYS A 5 -12.06 -25.21 -42.11
N LEU A 6 -12.64 -26.20 -41.43
CA LEU A 6 -12.11 -27.53 -41.29
C LEU A 6 -12.02 -28.21 -42.67
N THR A 7 -11.04 -29.08 -42.86
CA THR A 7 -11.08 -30.06 -43.95
C THR A 7 -12.20 -31.07 -43.70
N ALA A 8 -12.58 -31.85 -44.70
CA ALA A 8 -13.57 -32.92 -44.53
C ALA A 8 -13.17 -33.93 -43.44
N ASP A 9 -11.87 -34.28 -43.37
CA ASP A 9 -11.33 -35.18 -42.36
C ASP A 9 -11.40 -34.57 -40.95
N GLU A 10 -11.06 -33.29 -40.80
CA GLU A 10 -11.15 -32.59 -39.51
C GLU A 10 -12.61 -32.41 -39.06
N GLN A 11 -13.54 -32.15 -39.99
CA GLN A 11 -14.96 -32.09 -39.69
C GLN A 11 -15.48 -33.45 -39.19
N THR A 12 -15.06 -34.55 -39.85
CA THR A 12 -15.40 -35.91 -39.42
C THR A 12 -14.88 -36.22 -38.02
N ILE A 13 -13.71 -35.70 -37.63
CA ILE A 13 -13.17 -35.86 -36.27
C ILE A 13 -14.04 -35.11 -35.25
N TYR A 14 -14.37 -33.85 -35.55
CA TYR A 14 -15.27 -33.06 -34.70
C TYR A 14 -16.64 -33.73 -34.52
N ASP A 15 -17.28 -34.15 -35.62
CA ASP A 15 -18.62 -34.77 -35.60
C ASP A 15 -18.63 -36.05 -34.75
N ARG A 16 -17.52 -36.81 -34.79
CA ARG A 16 -17.36 -38.02 -33.95
C ARG A 16 -17.33 -37.69 -32.47
N HIS A 17 -16.59 -36.66 -32.06
CA HIS A 17 -16.54 -36.23 -30.66
C HIS A 17 -17.91 -35.78 -30.16
N VAL A 18 -18.64 -35.03 -30.99
CA VAL A 18 -20.03 -34.62 -30.71
C VAL A 18 -20.94 -35.84 -30.55
N GLN A 19 -20.88 -36.80 -31.48
CA GLN A 19 -21.71 -38.00 -31.44
C GLN A 19 -21.44 -38.88 -30.20
N ASN A 20 -20.18 -39.00 -29.80
CA ASN A 20 -19.77 -39.81 -28.66
C ASN A 20 -19.97 -39.11 -27.31
N ASN A 21 -20.17 -37.79 -27.31
CA ASN A 21 -20.18 -36.96 -26.11
C ASN A 21 -18.89 -37.15 -25.29
N ASP A 22 -17.75 -37.08 -25.99
CA ASP A 22 -16.44 -37.26 -25.37
C ASP A 22 -16.14 -36.16 -24.34
N ASP A 23 -15.48 -36.48 -23.23
CA ASP A 23 -15.03 -35.45 -22.30
C ASP A 23 -13.86 -34.66 -22.93
N PRO A 24 -14.01 -33.35 -23.23
CA PRO A 24 -13.00 -32.56 -23.92
C PRO A 24 -11.67 -32.52 -23.15
N LEU A 25 -11.65 -32.76 -21.84
CA LEU A 25 -10.41 -32.79 -21.06
C LEU A 25 -9.65 -34.11 -21.16
N THR A 26 -10.21 -35.12 -21.81
CA THR A 26 -9.62 -36.47 -21.91
C THR A 26 -9.19 -36.85 -23.33
N ILE A 27 -9.62 -36.10 -24.34
CA ILE A 27 -9.28 -36.37 -25.74
C ILE A 27 -7.83 -35.98 -26.08
N LYS A 28 -7.34 -36.48 -27.22
CA LYS A 28 -6.02 -36.13 -27.74
C LYS A 28 -6.14 -35.07 -28.83
N TYR A 29 -5.57 -33.90 -28.60
CA TYR A 29 -5.57 -32.79 -29.55
C TYR A 29 -4.51 -32.97 -30.63
N ARG A 30 -4.94 -33.31 -31.85
CA ARG A 30 -4.05 -33.61 -33.00
C ARG A 30 -4.47 -32.90 -34.29
N SER A 31 -5.65 -32.31 -34.30
CA SER A 31 -6.28 -31.71 -35.48
C SER A 31 -7.09 -30.49 -35.09
N ARG A 32 -7.43 -29.67 -36.08
CA ARG A 32 -8.32 -28.52 -35.84
C ARG A 32 -9.74 -28.95 -35.45
N GLY A 33 -10.16 -30.16 -35.82
CA GLY A 33 -11.42 -30.75 -35.37
C GLY A 33 -11.46 -30.99 -33.86
N ASP A 34 -10.37 -31.51 -33.27
CA ASP A 34 -10.27 -31.72 -31.81
C ASP A 34 -10.30 -30.37 -31.07
N VAL A 35 -9.55 -29.38 -31.56
CA VAL A 35 -9.51 -28.03 -30.98
C VAL A 35 -10.86 -27.36 -31.07
N LYS A 36 -11.54 -27.45 -32.22
CA LYS A 36 -12.89 -26.92 -32.43
C LYS A 36 -13.87 -27.50 -31.40
N TYR A 37 -13.81 -28.81 -31.17
CA TYR A 37 -14.68 -29.50 -30.20
C TYR A 37 -14.52 -28.90 -28.79
N PHE A 38 -13.28 -28.74 -28.31
CA PHE A 38 -13.03 -28.09 -27.01
C PHE A 38 -13.59 -26.68 -26.92
N LEU A 39 -13.32 -25.85 -27.93
CA LEU A 39 -13.77 -24.46 -27.94
C LEU A 39 -15.30 -24.39 -27.83
N GLU A 40 -16.01 -25.21 -28.59
CA GLU A 40 -17.47 -25.22 -28.58
C GLU A 40 -18.08 -25.84 -27.32
N CYS A 41 -17.46 -26.88 -26.74
CA CYS A 41 -17.89 -27.43 -25.44
C CYS A 41 -17.88 -26.38 -24.32
N TYR A 42 -16.97 -25.41 -24.40
CA TYR A 42 -16.85 -24.32 -23.42
C TYR A 42 -17.44 -22.99 -23.90
N GLY A 43 -18.22 -23.00 -24.99
CA GLY A 43 -18.89 -21.80 -25.50
C GLY A 43 -17.93 -20.67 -25.92
N ILE A 44 -16.70 -21.02 -26.30
CA ILE A 44 -15.73 -20.06 -26.83
C ILE A 44 -16.07 -19.85 -28.31
N GLU A 45 -16.47 -18.63 -28.65
CA GLU A 45 -16.88 -18.23 -29.99
C GLU A 45 -15.85 -17.30 -30.64
N GLU A 46 -16.09 -16.91 -31.89
CA GLU A 46 -15.29 -15.90 -32.62
C GLU A 46 -13.78 -16.18 -32.68
N TYR A 47 -13.42 -17.43 -32.98
CA TYR A 47 -12.03 -17.89 -33.02
C TYR A 47 -11.50 -18.23 -34.41
N THR A 48 -10.18 -18.27 -34.52
CA THR A 48 -9.43 -18.81 -35.67
C THR A 48 -8.49 -19.90 -35.18
N ILE A 49 -8.57 -21.10 -35.78
CA ILE A 49 -7.67 -22.21 -35.49
C ILE A 49 -6.67 -22.35 -36.65
N TYR A 50 -5.39 -22.15 -36.34
CA TYR A 50 -4.29 -22.25 -37.31
C TYR A 50 -3.86 -23.70 -37.56
N ARG A 51 -3.02 -23.91 -38.59
CA ARG A 51 -2.51 -25.24 -38.96
C ARG A 51 -1.60 -25.86 -37.90
N ASP A 52 -0.93 -25.03 -37.10
CA ASP A 52 -0.13 -25.46 -35.95
C ASP A 52 -0.97 -25.62 -34.67
N LEU A 53 -2.30 -25.61 -34.81
CA LEU A 53 -3.30 -25.77 -33.74
C LEU A 53 -3.37 -24.63 -32.72
N LYS A 54 -2.67 -23.51 -32.97
CA LYS A 54 -2.86 -22.30 -32.18
C LYS A 54 -4.22 -21.67 -32.42
N VAL A 55 -4.73 -21.00 -31.39
CA VAL A 55 -6.06 -20.39 -31.40
C VAL A 55 -5.96 -18.89 -31.12
N ASP A 56 -6.45 -18.10 -32.07
CA ASP A 56 -6.80 -16.70 -31.81
C ASP A 56 -8.29 -16.61 -31.49
N VAL A 57 -8.66 -15.74 -30.55
CA VAL A 57 -10.05 -15.49 -30.13
C VAL A 57 -10.32 -13.98 -30.21
N ASP A 58 -11.31 -13.58 -31.01
CA ASP A 58 -11.74 -12.18 -31.18
C ASP A 58 -12.74 -11.72 -30.11
N ALA A 59 -12.85 -12.49 -29.02
CA ALA A 59 -13.74 -12.27 -27.89
C ALA A 59 -13.02 -12.59 -26.57
N SER A 60 -13.77 -12.63 -25.46
CA SER A 60 -13.24 -13.10 -24.17
C SER A 60 -13.30 -14.62 -24.09
N VAL A 61 -12.30 -15.23 -23.47
CA VAL A 61 -12.27 -16.65 -23.13
C VAL A 61 -12.59 -16.79 -21.65
N ASN A 62 -13.65 -17.52 -21.33
CA ASN A 62 -13.99 -17.89 -19.98
C ASN A 62 -13.86 -19.40 -19.78
N LEU A 63 -12.83 -19.80 -19.06
CA LEU A 63 -12.53 -21.17 -18.63
C LEU A 63 -12.39 -21.21 -17.10
N ASN A 64 -13.14 -20.36 -16.38
CA ASN A 64 -13.17 -20.39 -14.93
C ASN A 64 -13.96 -21.59 -14.41
N GLU A 65 -13.52 -22.16 -13.27
CA GLU A 65 -14.27 -23.18 -12.53
C GLU A 65 -14.80 -24.33 -13.41
N VAL A 66 -13.92 -24.92 -14.22
CA VAL A 66 -14.34 -25.94 -15.20
C VAL A 66 -14.87 -27.20 -14.51
N PHE A 67 -16.05 -27.64 -14.95
CA PHE A 67 -16.78 -28.82 -14.48
C PHE A 67 -16.89 -29.88 -15.61
N PRO A 68 -16.96 -31.20 -15.31
CA PRO A 68 -16.94 -31.87 -14.01
C PRO A 68 -15.56 -32.03 -13.36
N ARG A 69 -14.50 -31.68 -14.08
CA ARG A 69 -13.12 -31.80 -13.62
C ARG A 69 -12.41 -30.46 -13.78
N SER A 70 -11.76 -30.00 -12.73
CA SER A 70 -10.96 -28.77 -12.78
C SER A 70 -9.81 -28.90 -13.79
N LEU A 71 -9.53 -27.83 -14.54
CA LEU A 71 -8.39 -27.78 -15.44
C LEU A 71 -7.07 -27.85 -14.65
N THR A 72 -6.18 -28.78 -14.97
CA THR A 72 -4.84 -28.86 -14.37
C THR A 72 -3.73 -28.29 -15.27
N LYS A 73 -4.04 -28.19 -16.57
CA LYS A 73 -3.32 -27.49 -17.63
C LYS A 73 -4.32 -27.19 -18.75
N LEU A 74 -4.02 -26.23 -19.63
CA LEU A 74 -4.81 -26.05 -20.84
C LEU A 74 -4.48 -27.16 -21.85
N PRO A 75 -5.48 -27.79 -22.48
CA PRO A 75 -5.24 -28.88 -23.42
C PRO A 75 -4.90 -28.39 -24.84
N ILE A 76 -5.12 -27.11 -25.12
CA ILE A 76 -4.84 -26.43 -26.39
C ILE A 76 -3.95 -25.21 -26.16
N GLN A 77 -3.41 -24.66 -27.24
CA GLN A 77 -2.56 -23.47 -27.21
C GLN A 77 -3.33 -22.25 -27.74
N PHE A 78 -3.64 -21.29 -26.87
CA PHE A 78 -4.08 -19.96 -27.30
C PHE A 78 -2.88 -19.12 -27.73
N ASP A 79 -3.04 -18.20 -28.69
CA ASP A 79 -1.99 -17.24 -29.09
C ASP A 79 -2.45 -15.81 -28.80
N VAL A 80 -3.51 -15.33 -29.46
CA VAL A 80 -4.07 -13.98 -29.22
C VAL A 80 -5.51 -14.03 -28.72
N VAL A 81 -5.80 -13.31 -27.64
CA VAL A 81 -7.16 -13.13 -27.12
C VAL A 81 -7.47 -11.63 -27.06
N ASN A 82 -8.44 -11.18 -27.86
CA ASN A 82 -8.82 -9.76 -27.95
C ASN A 82 -9.71 -9.29 -26.79
N GLY A 83 -10.31 -10.22 -26.03
CA GLY A 83 -11.05 -9.94 -24.80
C GLY A 83 -10.26 -10.30 -23.53
N HIS A 84 -11.02 -10.59 -22.47
CA HIS A 84 -10.49 -11.13 -21.22
C HIS A 84 -10.10 -12.60 -21.38
N PHE A 85 -9.14 -13.07 -20.59
CA PHE A 85 -8.78 -14.49 -20.49
C PHE A 85 -8.86 -14.91 -19.03
N ASP A 86 -9.90 -15.65 -18.69
CA ASP A 86 -10.18 -16.12 -17.33
C ASP A 86 -10.01 -17.64 -17.26
N VAL A 87 -9.02 -18.10 -16.50
CA VAL A 87 -8.77 -19.51 -16.16
C VAL A 87 -8.77 -19.72 -14.64
N SER A 88 -9.43 -18.82 -13.90
CA SER A 88 -9.46 -18.83 -12.45
C SER A 88 -10.22 -20.03 -11.87
N LYS A 89 -10.00 -20.30 -10.57
CA LYS A 89 -10.71 -21.34 -9.80
C LYS A 89 -10.59 -22.74 -10.39
N ASN A 90 -9.38 -23.10 -10.79
CA ASN A 90 -9.07 -24.40 -11.39
C ASN A 90 -7.95 -25.10 -10.60
N GLY A 91 -7.49 -26.22 -11.15
CA GLY A 91 -6.37 -27.00 -10.64
C GLY A 91 -5.04 -26.67 -11.33
N LEU A 92 -4.90 -25.52 -12.01
CA LEU A 92 -3.77 -25.27 -12.91
C LEU A 92 -2.46 -25.27 -12.14
N THR A 93 -1.47 -26.00 -12.67
CA THR A 93 -0.11 -26.04 -12.11
C THR A 93 0.93 -25.32 -12.98
N THR A 94 0.53 -24.96 -14.20
CA THR A 94 1.33 -24.29 -15.24
C THR A 94 0.45 -23.36 -16.06
N LEU A 95 1.05 -22.35 -16.69
CA LEU A 95 0.40 -21.50 -17.69
C LEU A 95 0.63 -21.99 -19.13
N GLU A 96 1.18 -23.20 -19.31
CA GLU A 96 1.27 -23.82 -20.64
C GLU A 96 -0.11 -23.83 -21.33
N GLY A 97 -0.13 -23.43 -22.60
CA GLY A 97 -1.36 -23.24 -23.38
C GLY A 97 -2.02 -21.86 -23.24
N CYS A 98 -1.59 -21.01 -22.27
CA CYS A 98 -2.09 -19.65 -22.15
C CYS A 98 -1.72 -18.79 -23.36
N PRO A 99 -2.54 -17.76 -23.68
CA PRO A 99 -2.27 -16.85 -24.78
C PRO A 99 -0.96 -16.09 -24.57
N ARG A 100 -0.29 -15.80 -25.69
CA ARG A 100 0.86 -14.91 -25.73
C ARG A 100 0.44 -13.44 -25.58
N ILE A 101 -0.73 -13.06 -26.11
CA ILE A 101 -1.29 -11.70 -26.03
C ILE A 101 -2.70 -11.75 -25.45
N VAL A 102 -2.96 -10.92 -24.44
CA VAL A 102 -4.31 -10.68 -23.89
C VAL A 102 -4.60 -9.17 -23.92
N LYS A 103 -5.59 -8.74 -24.72
CA LYS A 103 -5.96 -7.32 -24.77
C LYS A 103 -6.85 -6.89 -23.60
N GLY A 104 -7.54 -7.84 -22.96
CA GLY A 104 -8.31 -7.62 -21.74
C GLY A 104 -7.53 -7.96 -20.48
N ASN A 105 -8.29 -8.38 -19.46
CA ASN A 105 -7.74 -8.84 -18.18
C ASN A 105 -7.27 -10.28 -18.32
N PHE A 106 -6.18 -10.62 -17.62
CA PHE A 106 -5.72 -11.99 -17.45
C PHE A 106 -5.97 -12.44 -16.01
N ASP A 107 -6.90 -13.37 -15.81
CA ASP A 107 -7.20 -13.94 -14.49
C ASP A 107 -6.79 -15.41 -14.43
N ALA A 108 -5.77 -15.70 -13.62
CA ALA A 108 -5.34 -17.05 -13.28
C ALA A 108 -5.36 -17.28 -11.76
N SER A 109 -6.23 -16.56 -11.05
CA SER A 109 -6.37 -16.66 -9.61
C SER A 109 -6.99 -17.99 -9.16
N SER A 110 -6.77 -18.35 -7.89
CA SER A 110 -7.30 -19.59 -7.30
C SER A 110 -6.92 -20.84 -8.08
N ASN A 111 -5.61 -21.01 -8.28
CA ASN A 111 -4.99 -22.17 -8.92
C ASN A 111 -3.84 -22.71 -8.04
N TYR A 112 -3.06 -23.66 -8.56
CA TYR A 112 -1.89 -24.24 -7.88
C TYR A 112 -0.61 -24.00 -8.68
N LEU A 113 -0.48 -22.80 -9.26
CA LEU A 113 0.67 -22.43 -10.09
C LEU A 113 1.95 -22.42 -9.26
N ARG A 114 2.96 -23.15 -9.71
CA ARG A 114 4.28 -23.23 -9.04
C ARG A 114 5.31 -22.26 -9.63
N SER A 115 5.06 -21.79 -10.84
CA SER A 115 5.86 -20.79 -11.55
C SER A 115 4.98 -20.11 -12.59
N LEU A 116 5.40 -18.92 -13.05
CA LEU A 116 4.70 -18.18 -14.10
C LEU A 116 5.35 -18.39 -15.48
N LYS A 117 6.04 -19.52 -15.71
CA LYS A 117 6.50 -19.86 -17.06
C LYS A 117 5.29 -19.91 -18.00
N HIS A 118 5.47 -19.38 -19.21
CA HIS A 118 4.41 -19.20 -20.21
C HIS A 118 3.39 -18.10 -19.87
N PHE A 119 3.73 -17.19 -18.95
CA PHE A 119 2.95 -15.96 -18.75
C PHE A 119 2.81 -15.18 -20.07
N PRO A 120 1.67 -14.51 -20.32
CA PRO A 120 1.49 -13.71 -21.53
C PRO A 120 2.61 -12.67 -21.71
N GLN A 121 3.07 -12.47 -22.95
CA GLN A 121 4.09 -11.49 -23.27
C GLN A 121 3.53 -10.06 -23.26
N GLU A 122 2.25 -9.91 -23.57
CA GLU A 122 1.57 -8.62 -23.61
C GLU A 122 0.19 -8.72 -22.95
N ILE A 123 -0.07 -7.82 -22.00
CA ILE A 123 -1.35 -7.68 -21.32
C ILE A 123 -1.72 -6.19 -21.31
N SER A 124 -2.81 -5.84 -22.00
CA SER A 124 -3.23 -4.44 -22.15
C SER A 124 -4.10 -3.92 -21.00
N SER A 125 -4.40 -4.75 -19.99
CA SER A 125 -5.23 -4.39 -18.83
C SER A 125 -4.65 -4.97 -17.53
N SER A 126 -5.50 -5.50 -16.64
CA SER A 126 -5.16 -6.01 -15.31
C SER A 126 -4.79 -7.49 -15.30
N VAL A 127 -4.02 -7.89 -14.29
CA VAL A 127 -3.59 -9.25 -14.00
C VAL A 127 -4.04 -9.65 -12.60
N ASN A 128 -4.67 -10.81 -12.50
CA ASN A 128 -5.06 -11.41 -11.22
C ASN A 128 -4.42 -12.80 -11.07
N LEU A 129 -3.52 -12.93 -10.10
CA LEU A 129 -2.83 -14.16 -9.71
C LEU A 129 -3.13 -14.56 -8.27
N CYS A 130 -4.13 -13.92 -7.63
CA CYS A 130 -4.44 -14.17 -6.23
C CYS A 130 -4.68 -15.65 -5.90
N PHE A 131 -4.49 -16.04 -4.65
CA PHE A 131 -4.83 -17.38 -4.16
C PHE A 131 -4.09 -18.53 -4.86
N ASN A 132 -2.91 -18.28 -5.43
CA ASN A 132 -2.02 -19.34 -5.91
C ASN A 132 -1.09 -19.82 -4.78
N LYS A 133 -1.64 -20.59 -3.83
CA LYS A 133 -1.02 -20.95 -2.52
C LYS A 133 0.28 -21.75 -2.55
N VAL A 134 0.82 -22.04 -3.72
CA VAL A 134 2.11 -22.73 -3.90
C VAL A 134 3.09 -21.93 -4.76
N LEU A 135 2.76 -20.66 -5.05
CA LEU A 135 3.58 -19.75 -5.83
C LEU A 135 4.55 -19.02 -4.89
N ALA A 136 5.82 -19.41 -4.91
CA ALA A 136 6.83 -18.85 -4.01
C ALA A 136 7.36 -17.47 -4.44
N SER A 137 7.33 -17.18 -5.75
CA SER A 137 7.75 -15.90 -6.34
C SER A 137 7.02 -15.64 -7.68
N LEU A 138 7.25 -14.49 -8.29
CA LEU A 138 6.71 -14.13 -9.61
C LEU A 138 7.65 -14.57 -10.76
N ASP A 139 8.63 -15.43 -10.50
CA ASP A 139 9.54 -15.96 -11.51
C ASP A 139 8.76 -16.61 -12.67
N GLY A 140 9.07 -16.17 -13.89
CA GLY A 140 8.46 -16.63 -15.14
C GLY A 140 7.73 -15.54 -15.91
N ILE A 141 7.37 -14.42 -15.26
CA ILE A 141 6.94 -13.21 -15.96
C ILE A 141 8.11 -12.69 -16.82
N PRO A 142 7.89 -12.32 -18.09
CA PRO A 142 8.93 -11.77 -18.94
C PRO A 142 9.59 -10.51 -18.33
N PRO A 143 10.92 -10.36 -18.42
CA PRO A 143 11.58 -9.13 -18.00
C PRO A 143 11.08 -7.92 -18.78
N GLY A 144 10.89 -6.79 -18.09
CA GLY A 144 10.40 -5.55 -18.70
C GLY A 144 8.90 -5.53 -18.99
N THR A 145 8.12 -6.52 -18.52
CA THR A 145 6.66 -6.47 -18.60
C THR A 145 6.12 -5.19 -17.94
N ILE A 146 5.21 -4.53 -18.65
CA ILE A 146 4.44 -3.37 -18.19
C ILE A 146 2.99 -3.81 -18.06
N ILE A 147 2.39 -3.55 -16.90
CA ILE A 147 0.96 -3.81 -16.68
C ILE A 147 0.20 -2.50 -16.76
N HIS A 148 -0.76 -2.45 -17.67
CA HIS A 148 -1.53 -1.23 -17.95
C HIS A 148 -2.69 -1.00 -16.98
N GLY A 149 -3.15 -2.07 -16.31
CA GLY A 149 -4.13 -2.01 -15.21
C GLY A 149 -3.51 -2.37 -13.87
N ASN A 150 -4.30 -3.07 -13.05
CA ASN A 150 -3.90 -3.53 -11.73
C ASN A 150 -3.16 -4.87 -11.82
N PHE A 151 -2.21 -5.11 -10.92
CA PHE A 151 -1.57 -6.41 -10.75
C PHE A 151 -1.78 -6.90 -9.33
N SER A 152 -2.42 -8.06 -9.19
CA SER A 152 -2.71 -8.63 -7.88
C SER A 152 -2.12 -10.03 -7.75
N CYS A 153 -1.29 -10.24 -6.74
CA CYS A 153 -0.75 -11.53 -6.33
C CYS A 153 -0.99 -11.80 -4.83
N ALA A 154 -2.04 -11.18 -4.28
CA ALA A 154 -2.42 -11.33 -2.89
C ALA A 154 -2.76 -12.78 -2.51
N TYR A 155 -2.59 -13.12 -1.23
CA TYR A 155 -2.97 -14.43 -0.69
C TYR A 155 -2.33 -15.63 -1.43
N SER A 156 -1.10 -15.53 -1.93
CA SER A 156 -0.45 -16.59 -2.74
C SER A 156 0.73 -17.28 -2.05
N ASP A 157 0.95 -17.01 -0.75
CA ASP A 157 2.04 -17.56 0.06
C ASP A 157 3.44 -17.22 -0.51
N LEU A 158 3.55 -16.10 -1.24
CA LEU A 158 4.81 -15.60 -1.80
C LEU A 158 5.82 -15.30 -0.69
N THR A 159 7.09 -15.66 -0.92
CA THR A 159 8.21 -15.29 -0.04
C THR A 159 9.12 -14.24 -0.67
N SER A 160 8.96 -13.96 -1.96
CA SER A 160 9.69 -12.91 -2.68
C SER A 160 8.86 -12.33 -3.82
N LEU A 161 9.10 -11.07 -4.17
CA LEU A 161 8.55 -10.43 -5.36
C LEU A 161 9.40 -10.65 -6.62
N LYS A 162 10.51 -11.40 -6.54
CA LYS A 162 11.37 -11.70 -7.68
C LYS A 162 10.57 -12.12 -8.91
N GLY A 163 10.87 -11.50 -10.05
CA GLY A 163 10.14 -11.67 -11.30
C GLY A 163 8.94 -10.73 -11.46
N SER A 164 8.72 -9.79 -10.53
CA SER A 164 7.63 -8.80 -10.66
C SER A 164 7.75 -7.98 -11.96
N PRO A 165 6.63 -7.54 -12.55
CA PRO A 165 6.68 -6.55 -13.62
C PRO A 165 7.38 -5.27 -13.15
N GLN A 166 8.10 -4.60 -14.05
CA GLN A 166 8.91 -3.44 -13.69
C GLN A 166 8.04 -2.19 -13.44
N PHE A 167 6.95 -2.05 -14.22
CA PHE A 167 6.06 -0.89 -14.19
C PHE A 167 4.59 -1.32 -14.13
N ILE A 168 3.86 -0.73 -13.18
CA ILE A 168 2.42 -0.95 -13.01
C ILE A 168 1.71 0.40 -13.12
N LYS A 169 0.79 0.53 -14.08
CA LYS A 169 0.02 1.77 -14.26
C LYS A 169 -1.18 1.89 -13.31
N GLY A 170 -1.73 0.76 -12.88
CA GLY A 170 -2.77 0.72 -11.85
C GLY A 170 -2.17 0.42 -10.47
N ASP A 171 -2.91 -0.34 -9.69
CA ASP A 171 -2.54 -0.77 -8.35
C ASP A 171 -1.68 -2.04 -8.36
N PHE A 172 -0.81 -2.18 -7.36
CA PHE A 172 -0.06 -3.40 -7.09
C PHE A 172 -0.43 -3.96 -5.72
N PHE A 173 -1.10 -5.12 -5.71
CA PHE A 173 -1.55 -5.80 -4.50
C PHE A 173 -0.73 -7.07 -4.25
N CYS A 174 0.13 -7.03 -3.23
CA CYS A 174 0.94 -8.18 -2.78
C CYS A 174 0.70 -8.51 -1.29
N ASN A 175 -0.41 -8.04 -0.75
CA ASN A 175 -0.81 -8.24 0.63
C ASN A 175 -1.14 -9.72 0.96
N ASN A 176 -1.11 -10.05 2.24
CA ASN A 176 -1.40 -11.40 2.75
C ASN A 176 -0.49 -12.48 2.16
N ASN A 177 0.81 -12.22 2.14
CA ASN A 177 1.85 -13.17 1.73
C ASN A 177 2.84 -13.39 2.89
N HIS A 178 4.04 -13.88 2.59
CA HIS A 178 5.11 -14.15 3.55
C HIS A 178 6.38 -13.36 3.22
N LEU A 179 6.24 -12.18 2.61
CA LEU A 179 7.36 -11.33 2.21
C LEU A 179 8.10 -10.78 3.43
N GLU A 180 9.43 -10.87 3.44
CA GLU A 180 10.29 -10.25 4.47
C GLU A 180 10.89 -8.92 3.99
N THR A 181 11.07 -8.77 2.68
CA THR A 181 11.48 -7.53 1.99
C THR A 181 10.62 -7.34 0.74
N LEU A 182 10.74 -6.17 0.09
CA LEU A 182 10.07 -5.87 -1.17
C LEU A 182 11.02 -6.00 -2.37
N GLU A 183 12.21 -6.58 -2.17
CA GLU A 183 13.19 -6.75 -3.23
C GLU A 183 12.65 -7.58 -4.40
N GLY A 184 12.96 -7.13 -5.62
CA GLY A 184 12.41 -7.70 -6.85
C GLY A 184 11.00 -7.22 -7.21
N GLY A 185 10.39 -6.36 -6.40
CA GLY A 185 9.12 -5.68 -6.69
C GLY A 185 9.22 -4.63 -7.81
N PRO A 186 8.08 -4.02 -8.18
CA PRO A 186 8.03 -3.01 -9.23
C PRO A 186 8.82 -1.75 -8.84
N GLU A 187 9.49 -1.13 -9.80
CA GLU A 187 10.24 0.11 -9.57
C GLU A 187 9.31 1.31 -9.37
N ARG A 188 8.14 1.27 -10.02
CA ARG A 188 7.12 2.34 -10.00
C ARG A 188 5.72 1.78 -10.14
N VAL A 189 4.81 2.35 -9.34
CA VAL A 189 3.38 2.06 -9.36
C VAL A 189 2.62 3.38 -9.45
N ASP A 190 1.87 3.59 -10.53
CA ASP A 190 1.11 4.84 -10.72
C ASP A 190 -0.20 4.86 -9.89
N GLY A 191 -0.70 3.70 -9.45
CA GLY A 191 -1.80 3.59 -8.49
C GLY A 191 -1.32 3.39 -7.05
N SER A 192 -2.06 2.56 -6.30
CA SER A 192 -1.76 2.18 -4.92
C SER A 192 -0.82 0.98 -4.83
N PHE A 193 0.03 0.93 -3.80
CA PHE A 193 0.88 -0.21 -3.47
C PHE A 193 0.46 -0.78 -2.11
N ASP A 194 -0.06 -2.00 -2.10
CA ASP A 194 -0.48 -2.69 -0.88
C ASP A 194 0.41 -3.92 -0.63
N CYS A 195 1.21 -3.83 0.43
CA CYS A 195 2.03 -4.91 0.95
C CYS A 195 1.64 -5.30 2.38
N SER A 196 0.45 -4.91 2.83
CA SER A 196 -0.06 -5.21 4.16
C SER A 196 -0.11 -6.71 4.45
N TYR A 197 -0.11 -7.08 5.74
CA TYR A 197 -0.21 -8.49 6.16
C TYR A 197 0.90 -9.38 5.56
N ASN A 198 2.15 -8.91 5.62
CA ASN A 198 3.35 -9.68 5.30
C ASN A 198 4.25 -9.79 6.55
N ASN A 199 5.47 -10.33 6.41
CA ASN A 199 6.46 -10.43 7.49
C ASN A 199 7.59 -9.39 7.31
N ILE A 200 7.25 -8.21 6.78
CA ILE A 200 8.23 -7.23 6.29
C ILE A 200 9.01 -6.62 7.45
N VAL A 201 10.34 -6.70 7.38
CA VAL A 201 11.25 -6.17 8.41
C VAL A 201 11.80 -4.77 8.07
N ASN A 202 11.82 -4.42 6.79
CA ASN A 202 12.14 -3.10 6.24
C ASN A 202 11.47 -2.93 4.87
N LEU A 203 11.31 -1.70 4.40
CA LEU A 203 10.68 -1.40 3.11
C LEU A 203 11.69 -1.36 1.96
N ILE A 204 12.87 -1.96 2.10
CA ILE A 204 13.86 -2.01 1.02
C ILE A 204 13.26 -2.80 -0.15
N GLY A 205 13.37 -2.21 -1.35
CA GLY A 205 12.75 -2.71 -2.56
C GLY A 205 11.34 -2.17 -2.84
N ALA A 206 10.78 -1.33 -1.96
CA ALA A 206 9.55 -0.60 -2.26
C ALA A 206 9.70 0.25 -3.53
N PRO A 207 8.61 0.49 -4.28
CA PRO A 207 8.63 1.38 -5.44
C PRO A 207 9.11 2.78 -5.05
N LYS A 208 9.90 3.41 -5.92
CA LYS A 208 10.41 4.77 -5.68
C LYS A 208 9.31 5.82 -5.75
N GLU A 209 8.29 5.56 -6.57
CA GLU A 209 7.14 6.43 -6.80
C GLU A 209 5.86 5.60 -6.67
N VAL A 210 4.95 6.09 -5.83
CA VAL A 210 3.57 5.58 -5.69
C VAL A 210 2.59 6.70 -5.95
N GLY A 211 1.74 6.53 -6.95
CA GLY A 211 0.85 7.58 -7.41
C GLY A 211 -0.41 7.76 -6.58
N GLU A 212 -0.75 6.80 -5.72
CA GLU A 212 -1.85 6.91 -4.75
C GLU A 212 -1.44 6.48 -3.35
N ASN A 213 -2.01 5.39 -2.81
CA ASN A 213 -1.82 4.96 -1.43
C ASN A 213 -0.65 3.99 -1.28
N PHE A 214 0.03 4.03 -0.14
CA PHE A 214 1.03 3.04 0.24
C PHE A 214 0.60 2.39 1.55
N ASP A 215 0.27 1.10 1.51
CA ASP A 215 -0.13 0.33 2.68
C ASP A 215 0.94 -0.73 3.02
N CYS A 216 1.56 -0.55 4.19
CA CYS A 216 2.50 -1.48 4.82
C CYS A 216 2.06 -1.81 6.26
N SER A 217 0.74 -1.84 6.49
CA SER A 217 0.16 -2.17 7.78
C SER A 217 0.23 -3.68 8.10
N ASN A 218 0.15 -4.01 9.38
CA ASN A 218 0.12 -5.38 9.89
C ASN A 218 1.28 -6.24 9.39
N THR A 219 2.50 -5.70 9.33
CA THR A 219 3.70 -6.45 8.91
C THR A 219 4.32 -7.30 10.02
N TYR A 220 3.67 -7.39 11.18
CA TYR A 220 4.07 -8.25 12.28
C TYR A 220 3.27 -9.55 12.29
N SER A 221 3.99 -10.66 12.11
CA SER A 221 3.47 -11.99 12.39
C SER A 221 3.73 -12.36 13.85
N ARG A 222 2.82 -13.13 14.49
CA ARG A 222 3.02 -13.67 15.85
C ARG A 222 4.17 -14.68 15.92
N LYS A 223 4.74 -15.10 14.78
CA LYS A 223 6.00 -15.84 14.74
C LYS A 223 7.13 -14.88 15.10
N ALA A 224 8.20 -15.36 15.74
CA ALA A 224 9.27 -14.56 16.35
C ALA A 224 10.15 -13.74 15.38
N THR A 225 9.58 -13.16 14.32
CA THR A 225 10.21 -12.22 13.40
C THR A 225 10.09 -10.80 13.96
N PRO A 226 11.18 -10.02 13.98
CA PRO A 226 11.08 -8.60 14.30
C PRO A 226 10.16 -7.94 13.26
N GLY A 227 9.11 -7.24 13.70
CA GLY A 227 8.27 -6.46 12.79
C GLY A 227 9.05 -5.32 12.13
N LEU A 228 8.36 -4.49 11.36
CA LEU A 228 8.92 -3.30 10.72
C LEU A 228 9.35 -2.28 11.78
N ALA A 229 10.62 -2.33 12.20
CA ALA A 229 11.12 -1.51 13.32
C ALA A 229 11.26 -0.01 12.95
N SER A 230 11.49 0.28 11.67
CA SER A 230 11.56 1.62 11.09
C SER A 230 10.94 1.64 9.68
N LEU A 231 10.84 2.82 9.07
CA LEU A 231 10.33 2.97 7.70
C LEU A 231 11.45 3.03 6.65
N GLU A 232 12.66 2.54 6.95
CA GLU A 232 13.76 2.50 5.97
C GLU A 232 13.36 1.80 4.67
N GLY A 233 13.63 2.46 3.54
CA GLY A 233 13.24 1.99 2.20
C GLY A 233 11.88 2.51 1.72
N SER A 234 11.12 3.22 2.56
CA SER A 234 9.82 3.80 2.18
C SER A 234 9.94 4.79 1.00
N PRO A 235 8.91 4.91 0.13
CA PRO A 235 8.89 5.95 -0.89
C PRO A 235 8.92 7.35 -0.25
N GLU A 236 9.72 8.28 -0.80
CA GLU A 236 9.90 9.60 -0.18
C GLU A 236 8.64 10.50 -0.25
N ARG A 237 7.79 10.29 -1.26
CA ARG A 237 6.60 11.10 -1.53
C ARG A 237 5.40 10.21 -1.84
N ILE A 238 4.28 10.47 -1.17
CA ILE A 238 3.03 9.73 -1.33
C ILE A 238 1.92 10.70 -1.70
N LYS A 239 1.26 10.47 -2.84
CA LYS A 239 0.18 11.34 -3.31
C LYS A 239 -1.17 11.04 -2.67
N GLY A 240 -1.38 9.82 -2.18
CA GLY A 240 -2.56 9.41 -1.41
C GLY A 240 -2.23 9.26 0.08
N ASN A 241 -2.76 8.20 0.67
CA ASN A 241 -2.57 7.88 2.09
C ASN A 241 -1.32 7.02 2.30
N PHE A 242 -0.67 7.18 3.45
CA PHE A 242 0.37 6.28 3.93
C PHE A 242 -0.12 5.55 5.18
N ASN A 243 -0.19 4.23 5.12
CA ASN A 243 -0.66 3.38 6.21
C ASN A 243 0.44 2.43 6.69
N CYS A 244 0.82 2.57 7.96
CA CYS A 244 1.76 1.69 8.67
C CYS A 244 1.18 1.25 10.03
N PHE A 245 -0.14 1.07 10.07
CA PHE A 245 -0.86 0.57 11.24
C PHE A 245 -0.31 -0.77 11.72
N ALA A 246 -0.14 -0.94 13.04
CA ALA A 246 0.16 -2.22 13.68
C ALA A 246 1.41 -2.96 13.13
N SER A 247 2.49 -2.22 12.90
CA SER A 247 3.73 -2.73 12.28
C SER A 247 4.90 -2.88 13.25
N HIS A 248 4.70 -2.65 14.56
CA HIS A 248 5.72 -2.68 15.62
C HIS A 248 6.83 -1.62 15.46
N LEU A 249 6.52 -0.50 14.81
CA LEU A 249 7.45 0.60 14.64
C LEU A 249 7.86 1.20 15.98
N THR A 250 9.16 1.37 16.19
CA THR A 250 9.72 2.15 17.32
C THR A 250 10.16 3.54 16.88
N THR A 251 10.28 3.77 15.56
CA THR A 251 10.59 5.08 14.97
C THR A 251 9.97 5.22 13.58
N LEU A 252 9.75 6.46 13.13
CA LEU A 252 9.29 6.77 11.77
C LEU A 252 10.46 7.10 10.83
N VAL A 253 11.71 6.98 11.28
CA VAL A 253 12.92 7.22 10.47
C VAL A 253 12.88 6.37 9.20
N GLY A 254 13.25 6.99 8.08
CA GLY A 254 13.18 6.40 6.73
C GLY A 254 11.83 6.60 6.03
N GLY A 255 10.81 7.10 6.74
CA GLY A 255 9.47 7.29 6.21
C GLY A 255 9.32 8.41 5.18
N PRO A 256 8.12 8.54 4.58
CA PRO A 256 7.86 9.55 3.57
C PRO A 256 8.04 10.95 4.14
N LYS A 257 8.71 11.82 3.40
CA LYS A 257 8.90 13.22 3.77
C LYS A 257 7.62 14.04 3.56
N HIS A 258 6.75 13.58 2.65
CA HIS A 258 5.56 14.30 2.21
C HIS A 258 4.43 13.34 1.86
N VAL A 259 3.28 13.51 2.50
CA VAL A 259 2.07 12.73 2.27
C VAL A 259 0.92 13.69 1.99
N ASN A 260 0.30 13.60 0.82
CA ASN A 260 -0.81 14.48 0.46
C ASN A 260 -2.13 14.06 1.13
N GLY A 261 -2.33 12.76 1.35
CA GLY A 261 -3.47 12.22 2.08
C GLY A 261 -3.19 12.04 3.56
N ASN A 262 -3.85 11.05 4.15
CA ASN A 262 -3.71 10.73 5.57
C ASN A 262 -2.40 9.98 5.86
N PHE A 263 -1.82 10.23 7.03
CA PHE A 263 -0.72 9.44 7.58
C PHE A 263 -1.21 8.65 8.79
N VAL A 264 -1.24 7.33 8.70
CA VAL A 264 -1.77 6.43 9.74
C VAL A 264 -0.63 5.58 10.29
N CYS A 265 -0.26 5.81 11.56
CA CYS A 265 0.75 5.01 12.29
C CYS A 265 0.21 4.51 13.64
N VAL A 266 -1.09 4.19 13.66
CA VAL A 266 -1.82 3.71 14.84
C VAL A 266 -1.30 2.34 15.31
N SER A 267 -1.35 2.08 16.62
CA SER A 267 -1.00 0.77 17.21
C SER A 267 0.45 0.34 16.97
N ASN A 268 1.40 1.27 17.14
CA ASN A 268 2.83 0.98 17.11
C ASN A 268 3.46 1.15 18.51
N LEU A 269 4.80 1.19 18.57
CA LEU A 269 5.58 1.32 19.81
C LEU A 269 6.34 2.65 19.85
N LEU A 270 5.84 3.67 19.15
CA LEU A 270 6.47 4.99 19.05
C LEU A 270 6.43 5.71 20.40
N ASP A 271 7.57 6.20 20.88
CA ASP A 271 7.67 7.06 22.06
C ASP A 271 7.82 8.56 21.74
N ASN A 272 8.11 8.86 20.47
CA ASN A 272 8.17 10.20 19.89
C ASN A 272 7.86 10.12 18.38
N LEU A 273 7.79 11.26 17.69
CA LEU A 273 7.48 11.33 16.26
C LEU A 273 8.72 11.60 15.39
N HIS A 274 9.91 11.21 15.84
CA HIS A 274 11.12 11.37 15.06
C HIS A 274 11.04 10.56 13.75
N GLY A 275 11.29 11.26 12.64
CA GLY A 275 11.14 10.71 11.29
C GLY A 275 9.75 10.86 10.69
N ALA A 276 8.78 11.44 11.42
CA ALA A 276 7.47 11.74 10.87
C ALA A 276 7.53 12.64 9.62
N PRO A 277 6.50 12.58 8.75
CA PRO A 277 6.45 13.43 7.56
C PRO A 277 6.53 14.91 7.90
N LYS A 278 7.21 15.68 7.03
CA LYS A 278 7.26 17.15 7.17
C LYS A 278 5.95 17.81 6.76
N TYR A 279 5.13 17.13 5.97
CA TYR A 279 3.83 17.60 5.52
C TYR A 279 2.88 16.41 5.40
N VAL A 280 1.71 16.56 6.02
CA VAL A 280 0.55 15.69 5.86
C VAL A 280 -0.63 16.57 5.42
N GLY A 281 -1.08 16.40 4.18
CA GLY A 281 -2.23 17.13 3.63
C GLY A 281 -3.58 16.59 4.11
N GLY A 282 -3.59 15.37 4.66
CA GLY A 282 -4.74 14.73 5.31
C GLY A 282 -4.74 14.88 6.83
N ASN A 283 -5.36 13.89 7.48
CA ASN A 283 -5.25 13.67 8.92
C ASN A 283 -3.96 12.90 9.24
N MET A 284 -3.39 13.16 10.41
CA MET A 284 -2.34 12.35 10.99
C MET A 284 -2.90 11.60 12.20
N ASP A 285 -2.83 10.27 12.19
CA ASP A 285 -3.30 9.43 13.29
C ASP A 285 -2.16 8.63 13.90
N CYS A 286 -1.76 9.04 15.11
CA CYS A 286 -0.71 8.43 15.92
C CYS A 286 -1.27 7.79 17.19
N SER A 287 -2.55 7.44 17.19
CA SER A 287 -3.24 6.85 18.33
C SER A 287 -2.67 5.48 18.72
N ALA A 288 -2.86 5.07 19.97
CA ALA A 288 -2.42 3.76 20.49
C ALA A 288 -0.91 3.52 20.31
N ASN A 289 -0.09 4.48 20.73
CA ASN A 289 1.37 4.37 20.77
C ASN A 289 1.88 4.49 22.22
N LYS A 290 3.17 4.78 22.41
CA LYS A 290 3.80 5.05 23.71
C LYS A 290 4.33 6.49 23.79
N LEU A 291 3.69 7.42 23.07
CA LEU A 291 4.22 8.78 22.89
C LEU A 291 4.39 9.45 24.25
N GLN A 292 5.56 10.04 24.46
CA GLN A 292 5.86 10.90 25.61
C GLN A 292 5.95 12.38 25.19
N THR A 293 6.20 12.62 23.90
CA THR A 293 6.32 13.94 23.29
C THR A 293 5.68 13.97 21.90
N LEU A 294 5.20 15.14 21.49
CA LEU A 294 4.62 15.38 20.15
C LEU A 294 5.62 16.00 19.16
N ASN A 295 6.90 16.08 19.54
CA ASN A 295 7.96 16.58 18.67
C ASN A 295 8.27 15.60 17.52
N GLY A 296 8.49 16.14 16.32
CA GLY A 296 9.07 15.38 15.20
C GLY A 296 8.43 15.59 13.83
N PHE A 297 7.26 16.25 13.76
CA PHE A 297 6.61 16.64 12.50
C PHE A 297 6.44 18.16 12.42
N LYS A 298 6.15 18.67 11.21
CA LYS A 298 6.09 20.12 10.96
C LYS A 298 4.68 20.64 10.66
N TYR A 299 3.89 19.93 9.87
CA TYR A 299 2.58 20.42 9.42
C TYR A 299 1.62 19.28 9.13
N VAL A 300 0.39 19.41 9.65
CA VAL A 300 -0.78 18.59 9.35
C VAL A 300 -1.91 19.55 8.98
N GLU A 301 -2.52 19.35 7.82
CA GLU A 301 -3.53 20.26 7.28
C GLU A 301 -4.89 20.12 7.97
N HIS A 302 -5.26 18.88 8.32
CA HIS A 302 -6.50 18.58 9.01
C HIS A 302 -6.23 18.19 10.48
N LYS A 303 -6.72 17.02 10.91
CA LYS A 303 -6.72 16.64 12.32
C LYS A 303 -5.51 15.80 12.68
N PHE A 304 -4.99 16.02 13.88
CA PHE A 304 -3.97 15.21 14.50
C PHE A 304 -4.54 14.43 15.68
N SER A 305 -4.67 13.10 15.53
CA SER A 305 -5.22 12.20 16.55
C SER A 305 -4.11 11.49 17.33
N ILE A 306 -4.25 11.47 18.65
CA ILE A 306 -3.24 11.02 19.62
C ILE A 306 -3.85 10.24 20.79
N GLU A 307 -5.09 9.74 20.65
CA GLU A 307 -5.75 8.97 21.73
C GLU A 307 -4.96 7.70 22.08
N LYS A 308 -5.11 7.22 23.32
CA LYS A 308 -4.49 6.00 23.84
C LYS A 308 -2.96 6.06 23.83
N ASN A 309 -2.38 7.19 24.23
CA ASN A 309 -0.95 7.33 24.51
C ASN A 309 -0.77 7.54 26.03
N PRO A 310 -0.63 6.47 26.82
CA PRO A 310 -0.75 6.55 28.29
C PRO A 310 0.33 7.41 28.96
N ASP A 311 1.49 7.54 28.32
CA ASP A 311 2.62 8.33 28.84
C ASP A 311 2.61 9.79 28.33
N LEU A 312 1.64 10.18 27.51
CA LEU A 312 1.52 11.52 26.95
C LEU A 312 0.76 12.45 27.91
N SER A 313 1.47 13.37 28.54
CA SER A 313 0.88 14.26 29.54
C SER A 313 0.02 15.38 28.94
N LEU A 314 -0.99 15.83 29.70
CA LEU A 314 -1.77 17.04 29.39
C LEU A 314 -0.88 18.28 29.14
N VAL A 315 0.22 18.41 29.89
CA VAL A 315 1.15 19.55 29.78
C VAL A 315 1.82 19.55 28.40
N GLU A 316 2.31 18.41 27.94
CA GLU A 316 2.92 18.27 26.62
C GLU A 316 1.91 18.62 25.51
N ILE A 317 0.68 18.11 25.60
CA ILE A 317 -0.39 18.39 24.64
C ILE A 317 -0.73 19.88 24.61
N ALA A 318 -0.82 20.50 25.80
CA ALA A 318 -1.09 21.94 25.91
C ALA A 318 0.06 22.79 25.38
N GLN A 319 1.32 22.41 25.61
CA GLN A 319 2.48 23.08 25.03
C GLN A 319 2.48 23.00 23.50
N PHE A 320 2.21 21.81 22.96
CA PHE A 320 2.06 21.62 21.52
C PHE A 320 0.95 22.50 20.94
N LYS A 321 -0.20 22.60 21.61
CA LYS A 321 -1.31 23.46 21.18
C LYS A 321 -1.05 24.95 21.33
N HIS A 322 -0.25 25.35 22.31
CA HIS A 322 0.20 26.74 22.46
C HIS A 322 1.17 27.14 21.34
N GLN A 323 1.99 26.21 20.85
CA GLN A 323 3.02 26.46 19.84
C GLN A 323 2.54 26.27 18.40
N THR A 324 1.41 25.58 18.18
CA THR A 324 0.94 25.20 16.84
C THR A 324 -0.55 25.46 16.64
N ASN A 325 -0.93 25.75 15.40
CA ASN A 325 -2.33 25.89 14.99
C ASN A 325 -2.98 24.56 14.60
N THR A 326 -2.30 23.42 14.79
CA THR A 326 -2.78 22.10 14.38
C THR A 326 -4.07 21.75 15.13
N GLU A 327 -5.11 21.32 14.40
CA GLU A 327 -6.36 20.87 15.00
C GLU A 327 -6.16 19.48 15.62
N LEU A 328 -6.52 19.30 16.90
CA LEU A 328 -6.52 17.98 17.51
C LEU A 328 -7.78 17.22 17.11
N GLY A 329 -7.59 15.98 16.68
CA GLY A 329 -8.65 15.01 16.45
C GLY A 329 -9.04 14.31 17.74
N ARG A 330 -8.83 13.00 17.79
CA ARG A 330 -9.11 12.20 18.99
C ARG A 330 -7.98 12.36 20.01
N CYS A 331 -8.34 12.58 21.26
CA CYS A 331 -7.42 12.81 22.37
C CYS A 331 -8.02 12.24 23.66
N ASP A 332 -7.17 11.79 24.59
CA ASP A 332 -7.62 11.23 25.87
C ASP A 332 -8.16 12.29 26.85
N TYR A 333 -7.79 13.56 26.65
CA TYR A 333 -8.24 14.70 27.43
C TYR A 333 -9.36 15.47 26.72
N LYS A 334 -10.26 16.07 27.49
CA LYS A 334 -11.33 16.90 26.93
C LYS A 334 -10.78 18.24 26.44
N HIS A 335 -11.47 18.81 25.46
CA HIS A 335 -11.08 20.10 24.87
C HIS A 335 -11.00 21.24 25.91
N ASP A 336 -11.91 21.28 26.88
CA ASP A 336 -11.92 22.32 27.92
C ASP A 336 -10.76 22.19 28.92
N GLU A 337 -10.31 20.96 29.20
CA GLU A 337 -9.14 20.68 30.04
C GLU A 337 -7.85 21.16 29.35
N ILE A 338 -7.71 20.84 28.06
CA ILE A 338 -6.57 21.27 27.24
C ILE A 338 -6.55 22.81 27.15
N GLN A 339 -7.69 23.44 26.89
CA GLN A 339 -7.78 24.89 26.76
C GLN A 339 -7.36 25.62 28.05
N LYS A 340 -7.81 25.15 29.23
CA LYS A 340 -7.39 25.70 30.53
C LYS A 340 -5.88 25.55 30.76
N ALA A 341 -5.30 24.42 30.35
CA ALA A 341 -3.86 24.19 30.46
C ALA A 341 -3.06 25.13 29.53
N VAL A 342 -3.53 25.35 28.29
CA VAL A 342 -2.94 26.31 27.34
C VAL A 342 -2.95 27.73 27.92
N GLU A 343 -4.09 28.17 28.46
CA GLU A 343 -4.24 29.49 29.09
C GLU A 343 -3.29 29.66 30.29
N THR A 344 -3.12 28.59 31.08
CA THR A 344 -2.21 28.58 32.23
C THR A 344 -0.75 28.72 31.79
N ILE A 345 -0.34 28.03 30.71
CA ILE A 345 1.01 28.15 30.13
C ILE A 345 1.24 29.59 29.65
N ALA A 346 0.30 30.15 28.89
CA ALA A 346 0.40 31.52 28.38
C ALA A 346 0.51 32.56 29.51
N LEU A 347 -0.25 32.39 30.59
CA LEU A 347 -0.17 33.25 31.77
C LEU A 347 1.20 33.14 32.46
N HIS A 348 1.73 31.93 32.61
CA HIS A 348 3.05 31.70 33.21
C HIS A 348 4.16 32.35 32.38
N GLU A 349 4.13 32.24 31.06
CA GLU A 349 5.09 32.89 30.17
C GLU A 349 5.00 34.43 30.25
N ALA A 350 3.78 34.97 30.30
CA ALA A 350 3.57 36.41 30.46
C ALA A 350 4.09 36.92 31.81
N MET A 351 3.84 36.19 32.90
CA MET A 351 4.37 36.50 34.22
C MET A 351 5.90 36.47 34.24
N ASN A 352 6.51 35.43 33.68
CA ASN A 352 7.98 35.31 33.59
C ASN A 352 8.60 36.46 32.79
N LYS A 353 7.94 36.90 31.72
CA LYS A 353 8.37 38.06 30.94
C LYS A 353 8.26 39.37 31.74
N ALA A 354 7.18 39.54 32.50
CA ALA A 354 6.99 40.72 33.35
C ALA A 354 8.00 40.80 34.50
N VAL A 355 8.34 39.65 35.11
CA VAL A 355 9.38 39.57 36.16
C VAL A 355 10.75 39.96 35.59
N LYS A 356 11.15 39.41 34.43
CA LYS A 356 12.40 39.78 33.76
C LYS A 356 12.48 41.27 33.44
N GLN A 357 11.41 41.86 32.90
CA GLN A 357 11.35 43.30 32.62
C GLN A 357 11.45 44.18 33.87
N LYS A 358 10.99 43.68 35.03
CA LYS A 358 11.11 44.38 36.31
C LYS A 358 12.54 44.36 36.86
N ASP A 359 13.25 43.25 36.66
CA ASP A 359 14.65 43.10 37.09
C ASP A 359 15.63 43.90 36.22
N ASP A 360 15.26 44.20 34.96
CA ASP A 360 16.05 45.00 34.01
C ASP A 360 15.89 46.53 34.18
N LEU A 361 15.06 47.02 35.12
CA LEU A 361 14.90 48.46 35.39
C LEU A 361 16.09 49.00 36.23
N PRO A 362 16.78 50.08 35.80
CA PRO A 362 17.88 50.65 36.59
C PRO A 362 17.36 51.19 37.93
N MET A 363 17.89 50.68 39.05
CA MET A 363 17.61 51.18 40.40
C MET A 363 17.95 52.68 40.50
N ALA A 364 16.94 53.55 40.39
CA ALA A 364 17.07 54.93 40.83
C ALA A 364 17.14 54.94 42.36
N ARG A 365 18.34 55.17 42.92
CA ARG A 365 18.53 55.41 44.35
C ARG A 365 17.77 56.67 44.76
N ALA A 366 16.74 56.52 45.60
CA ALA A 366 16.05 57.62 46.23
C ALA A 366 16.97 58.33 47.24
N ILE A 367 17.31 59.59 46.98
CA ILE A 367 17.97 60.47 47.95
C ILE A 367 16.89 61.01 48.89
N SER A 368 17.00 60.64 50.18
CA SER A 368 16.18 61.15 51.28
C SER A 368 16.52 62.61 51.58
N ASN A 369 15.59 63.54 51.33
CA ASN A 369 15.68 64.92 51.81
C ASN A 369 14.94 65.08 53.13
N THR A 370 15.67 64.96 54.23
CA THR A 370 15.23 65.42 55.56
C THR A 370 15.62 66.89 55.69
N GLN A 371 14.65 67.82 55.70
CA GLN A 371 14.89 69.19 56.14
C GLN A 371 14.18 69.42 57.48
N MET A 372 15.00 69.53 58.54
CA MET A 372 14.62 70.10 59.83
C MET A 372 14.51 71.62 59.70
N SER A 373 13.39 72.19 60.17
CA SER A 373 13.25 73.63 60.40
C SER A 373 13.91 74.01 61.73
N ALA A 374 14.91 74.89 61.70
CA ALA A 374 15.40 75.60 62.87
C ALA A 374 15.24 77.11 62.65
N THR A 375 14.35 77.71 63.43
CA THR A 375 14.16 79.15 63.59
C THR A 375 15.30 79.74 64.42
N GLN A 376 15.99 80.75 63.90
CA GLN A 376 16.86 81.62 64.71
C GLN A 376 16.52 83.09 64.43
N THR A 377 15.95 83.73 65.45
CA THR A 377 15.64 85.15 65.53
C THR A 377 16.90 85.94 65.87
N GLY A 378 17.31 86.83 64.96
CA GLY A 378 18.33 87.84 65.22
C GLY A 378 17.78 89.00 66.04
N LYS A 379 18.50 89.43 67.09
CA LYS A 379 18.37 90.75 67.72
C LYS A 379 19.64 91.57 67.47
N ARG A 380 19.42 92.83 67.10
CA ARG A 380 20.37 93.89 66.72
C ARG A 380 21.22 94.40 67.91
N LYS A 381 22.44 94.86 67.56
CA LYS A 381 23.23 96.06 67.97
C LYS A 381 22.92 96.65 69.37
N ILE A 382 23.90 96.97 70.22
CA ILE A 382 25.15 97.75 70.03
C ILE A 382 26.25 97.15 70.91
#